data_AF-A0A0X3U178-F1
#
_entry.id   AF-A0A0X3U178-F1
#
_cell.length_a   1.000
_cell.length_b   1.000
_cell.length_c   1.000
_cell.angle_alpha   90.00
_cell.angle_beta   90.00
_cell.angle_gamma   90.00
#
_symmetry.space_group_name_H-M   'P 1'
#
loop_
_entity.id
_entity.type
_entity.pdbx_description
1 polymer ?
#
loop_
_entity_poly.entity_id
_entity_poly.type
_entity_poly.pdbx_seq_one_letter_code
_entity_poly.pdbx_strand_id
1 'polypeptide(L)'
;MQRRLTTVLIADTAGYSRLVEADEDGILGRQRAHLRELVYPTIEKNRGRVVKSTGDGMLVEYPSVREAVRCAIDVQLKMLRREGNQPDGNRIQYRVGVNIGDVVEEDGDLFGDGVNVAARLEQLAEPGGICVSDAVHQLVSNQIPETFTDLGSHSVKNISRRVRAWQWTPETRDRFAGAEEIMRMQKVEFCMAQDGVQLAYAAVGDGPALFKMPNWLNHLEYDWASPIWGPLLHDLATYYRLVRFDQRGTGLSDWAVDDISNEAMLSDVEKVVDAAGLDRFSILAASQGCAIAIRYAVKHPERVHCIVMCGGFVRGPLMRDMPDQEELHSATTQIIRAGWGSVIPAFRHMFTEIFLPDGSPTQKSSFDELQRVASSAENAARINEMNGSCDVSDLAKQITVPVLVTHSEGDKRVPLEEGRRMAALIPGAEFVTLPGNNHMLLPGTPAYDQFRRLLRDFVAAHAG
;
A
#
# COMPACT_ATOMS: atom_id res chain seq x y z
N MET A 1 -6.78 -46.79 -9.25
CA MET A 1 -7.32 -45.44 -9.43
C MET A 1 -8.20 -45.06 -8.24
N GLN A 2 -7.68 -44.29 -7.28
CA GLN A 2 -8.41 -43.84 -6.10
C GLN A 2 -8.49 -42.31 -6.13
N ARG A 3 -9.71 -41.75 -6.09
CA ARG A 3 -9.93 -40.30 -6.04
C ARG A 3 -10.02 -39.84 -4.58
N ARG A 4 -9.29 -38.80 -4.22
CA ARG A 4 -9.33 -38.22 -2.87
C ARG A 4 -8.99 -36.73 -2.88
N LEU A 5 -9.49 -36.02 -1.88
CA LEU A 5 -9.13 -34.63 -1.60
C LEU A 5 -7.76 -34.58 -0.93
N THR A 6 -6.83 -33.79 -1.47
CA THR A 6 -5.52 -33.58 -0.84
C THR A 6 -4.98 -32.17 -1.10
N THR A 7 -3.93 -31.79 -0.38
CA THR A 7 -3.19 -30.55 -0.65
C THR A 7 -2.00 -30.86 -1.53
N VAL A 8 -1.89 -30.14 -2.63
CA VAL A 8 -0.83 -30.28 -3.62
C VAL A 8 -0.01 -28.99 -3.64
N LEU A 9 1.30 -29.15 -3.53
CA LEU A 9 2.29 -28.11 -3.73
C LEU A 9 3.10 -28.46 -4.98
N ILE A 10 3.21 -27.49 -5.89
CA ILE A 10 4.11 -27.55 -7.03
C ILE A 10 5.15 -26.45 -6.86
N ALA A 11 6.41 -26.78 -7.05
CA ALA A 11 7.48 -25.80 -7.10
C ALA A 11 8.31 -25.98 -8.36
N ASP A 12 8.76 -24.88 -8.95
CA ASP A 12 9.63 -24.87 -10.11
C ASP A 12 10.72 -23.80 -9.99
N THR A 13 11.85 -23.99 -10.68
CA THR A 13 12.99 -23.07 -10.62
C THR A 13 12.84 -21.97 -11.68
N ALA A 14 12.71 -20.71 -11.25
CA ALA A 14 12.48 -19.59 -12.14
C ALA A 14 13.67 -19.36 -13.09
N GLY A 15 13.39 -19.45 -14.41
CA GLY A 15 14.41 -19.19 -15.44
C GLY A 15 15.52 -20.24 -15.48
N TYR A 16 15.22 -21.48 -15.09
CA TYR A 16 16.19 -22.57 -14.99
C TYR A 16 17.09 -22.74 -16.22
N SER A 17 16.53 -22.79 -17.43
CA SER A 17 17.31 -22.96 -18.66
C SER A 17 18.35 -21.85 -18.86
N ARG A 18 17.99 -20.60 -18.55
CA ARG A 18 18.88 -19.43 -18.66
C ARG A 18 20.00 -19.49 -17.62
N LEU A 19 19.71 -19.96 -16.40
CA LEU A 19 20.71 -20.10 -15.34
C LEU A 19 21.73 -21.18 -15.72
N VAL A 20 21.27 -22.33 -16.20
CA VAL A 20 22.14 -23.44 -16.64
C VAL A 20 22.99 -23.04 -17.84
N GLU A 21 22.46 -22.28 -18.79
CA GLU A 21 23.24 -21.77 -19.94
C GLU A 21 24.39 -20.84 -19.49
N ALA A 22 24.21 -20.10 -18.39
CA ALA A 22 25.21 -19.17 -17.88
C ALA A 22 26.31 -19.85 -17.05
N ASP A 23 25.97 -20.90 -16.28
CA ASP A 23 26.90 -21.62 -15.39
C ASP A 23 26.31 -23.00 -15.03
N GLU A 24 26.44 -23.97 -15.95
CA GLU A 24 25.82 -25.29 -15.82
C GLU A 24 26.30 -26.03 -14.55
N ASP A 25 27.61 -26.19 -14.38
CA ASP A 25 28.18 -26.93 -13.25
C ASP A 25 27.88 -26.25 -11.90
N GLY A 26 27.99 -24.92 -11.85
CA GLY A 26 27.73 -24.16 -10.63
C GLY A 26 26.25 -24.17 -10.22
N ILE A 27 25.33 -24.05 -11.19
CA ILE A 27 23.88 -24.08 -10.92
C ILE A 27 23.43 -25.48 -10.51
N LEU A 28 23.83 -26.52 -11.26
CA LEU A 28 23.47 -27.89 -10.92
C LEU A 28 24.02 -28.31 -9.55
N GLY A 29 25.25 -27.90 -9.22
CA GLY A 29 25.85 -28.11 -7.91
C GLY A 29 25.07 -27.45 -6.78
N ARG A 30 24.76 -26.15 -6.91
CA ARG A 30 23.99 -25.40 -5.90
C ARG A 30 22.58 -25.93 -5.75
N GLN A 31 21.88 -26.23 -6.85
CA GLN A 31 20.52 -26.76 -6.81
C GLN A 31 20.46 -28.12 -6.11
N ARG A 32 21.40 -29.04 -6.40
CA ARG A 32 21.50 -30.32 -5.69
C ARG A 32 21.72 -30.13 -4.18
N ALA A 33 22.58 -29.19 -3.80
CA ALA A 33 22.81 -28.86 -2.38
C ALA A 33 21.55 -28.30 -1.71
N HIS A 34 20.84 -27.38 -2.38
CA HIS A 34 19.57 -26.84 -1.88
C HIS A 34 18.50 -27.90 -1.70
N LEU A 35 18.33 -28.79 -2.68
CA LEU A 35 17.39 -29.90 -2.60
C LEU A 35 17.69 -30.81 -1.41
N ARG A 36 18.95 -31.25 -1.28
CA ARG A 36 19.38 -32.21 -0.26
C ARG A 36 19.39 -31.64 1.16
N GLU A 37 19.87 -30.42 1.33
CA GLU A 37 20.15 -29.85 2.65
C GLU A 37 19.03 -28.97 3.19
N LEU A 38 18.15 -28.46 2.32
CA LEU A 38 17.13 -27.48 2.69
C LEU A 38 15.74 -27.95 2.29
N VAL A 39 15.50 -28.25 1.02
CA VAL A 39 14.13 -28.48 0.52
C VAL A 39 13.57 -29.80 1.05
N TYR A 40 14.23 -30.94 0.80
CA TYR A 40 13.73 -32.24 1.27
C TYR A 40 13.61 -32.32 2.79
N PRO A 41 14.59 -31.87 3.60
CA PRO A 41 14.43 -31.84 5.05
C PRO A 41 13.28 -30.95 5.53
N THR A 42 13.01 -29.84 4.85
CA THR A 42 11.89 -28.94 5.21
C THR A 42 10.53 -29.56 4.84
N ILE A 43 10.44 -30.26 3.70
CA ILE A 43 9.26 -31.02 3.30
C ILE A 43 8.95 -32.12 4.33
N GLU A 44 9.95 -32.93 4.69
CA GLU A 44 9.80 -34.02 5.66
C GLU A 44 9.37 -33.51 7.04
N LYS A 45 10.01 -32.43 7.52
CA LYS A 45 9.66 -31.76 8.78
C LYS A 45 8.19 -31.30 8.82
N ASN A 46 7.65 -30.90 7.67
CA ASN A 46 6.25 -30.50 7.51
C ASN A 46 5.34 -31.63 7.01
N ARG A 47 5.78 -32.91 7.12
CA ARG A 47 5.00 -34.10 6.77
C ARG A 47 4.56 -34.17 5.30
N GLY A 48 5.30 -33.52 4.41
CA GLY A 48 5.06 -33.62 2.98
C GLY A 48 5.62 -34.92 2.40
N ARG A 49 4.92 -35.47 1.40
CA ARG A 49 5.35 -36.61 0.59
C ARG A 49 5.73 -36.10 -0.80
N VAL A 50 7.00 -36.22 -1.18
CA VAL A 50 7.43 -35.93 -2.55
C VAL A 50 6.85 -37.00 -3.47
N VAL A 51 5.98 -36.59 -4.39
CA VAL A 51 5.32 -37.48 -5.36
C VAL A 51 6.23 -37.67 -6.56
N LYS A 52 6.75 -36.57 -7.11
CA LYS A 52 7.77 -36.57 -8.16
C LYS A 52 8.67 -35.36 -8.09
N SER A 53 9.89 -35.52 -8.59
CA SER A 53 10.84 -34.44 -8.81
C SER A 53 11.39 -34.57 -10.24
N THR A 54 11.35 -33.48 -10.97
CA THR A 54 11.78 -33.37 -12.37
C THR A 54 12.81 -32.26 -12.44
N GLY A 55 14.06 -32.51 -12.04
CA GLY A 55 15.18 -31.55 -12.21
C GLY A 55 14.94 -30.15 -11.62
N ASP A 56 14.29 -29.28 -12.39
CA ASP A 56 13.86 -27.92 -12.05
C ASP A 56 12.57 -27.84 -11.22
N GLY A 57 11.71 -28.86 -11.30
CA GLY A 57 10.40 -28.89 -10.65
C GLY A 57 10.19 -30.03 -9.64
N MET A 58 9.16 -29.86 -8.80
CA MET A 58 8.69 -30.90 -7.87
C MET A 58 7.18 -30.82 -7.62
N LEU A 59 6.60 -31.99 -7.39
CA LEU A 59 5.23 -32.19 -6.95
C LEU A 59 5.26 -32.83 -5.57
N VAL A 60 4.66 -32.16 -4.60
CA VAL A 60 4.64 -32.58 -3.20
C VAL A 60 3.20 -32.60 -2.70
N GLU A 61 2.85 -33.68 -2.02
CA GLU A 61 1.59 -33.83 -1.35
C GLU A 61 1.71 -33.51 0.13
N TYR A 62 0.71 -32.83 0.69
CA TYR A 62 0.59 -32.62 2.13
C TYR A 62 -0.78 -33.09 2.65
N PRO A 63 -0.83 -33.70 3.84
CA PRO A 63 -2.09 -34.03 4.52
C PRO A 63 -2.81 -32.78 5.06
N SER A 64 -2.13 -31.62 5.10
CA SER A 64 -2.64 -30.39 5.70
C SER A 64 -2.24 -29.16 4.87
N VAL A 65 -3.23 -28.30 4.60
CA VAL A 65 -3.03 -27.02 3.91
C VAL A 65 -2.04 -26.13 4.66
N ARG A 66 -2.18 -26.05 5.99
CA ARG A 66 -1.30 -25.25 6.84
C ARG A 66 0.16 -25.73 6.76
N GLU A 67 0.38 -27.04 6.76
CA GLU A 67 1.73 -27.61 6.69
C GLU A 67 2.37 -27.34 5.32
N ALA A 68 1.59 -27.45 4.23
CA ALA A 68 2.06 -27.10 2.89
C ALA A 68 2.50 -25.63 2.79
N VAL A 69 1.67 -24.70 3.25
CA VAL A 69 1.96 -23.26 3.19
C VAL A 69 3.15 -22.90 4.09
N ARG A 70 3.22 -23.44 5.31
CA ARG A 70 4.38 -23.20 6.20
C ARG A 70 5.67 -23.76 5.61
N CYS A 71 5.62 -24.92 4.97
CA CYS A 71 6.78 -25.48 4.28
C CYS A 71 7.23 -24.55 3.15
N ALA A 72 6.30 -24.11 2.30
CA ALA A 72 6.61 -23.22 1.19
C ALA A 72 7.28 -21.93 1.67
N ILE A 73 6.73 -21.29 2.72
CA ILE A 73 7.29 -20.06 3.30
C ILE A 73 8.68 -20.30 3.89
N ASP A 74 8.87 -21.37 4.65
CA ASP A 74 10.17 -21.70 5.26
C ASP A 74 11.24 -21.97 4.19
N VAL A 75 10.88 -22.65 3.10
CA VAL A 75 11.78 -22.86 1.95
C VAL A 75 12.15 -21.53 1.31
N GLN A 76 11.17 -20.67 0.99
CA GLN A 76 11.45 -19.38 0.34
C GLN A 76 12.35 -18.48 1.20
N LEU A 77 12.10 -18.39 2.51
CA LEU A 77 12.88 -17.56 3.42
C LEU A 77 14.32 -18.08 3.62
N LYS A 78 14.52 -19.40 3.64
CA LYS A 78 15.87 -19.97 3.72
C LYS A 78 16.63 -19.83 2.40
N MET A 79 15.93 -19.96 1.27
CA MET A 79 16.51 -19.76 -0.06
C MET A 79 16.95 -18.31 -0.27
N LEU A 80 16.14 -17.34 0.16
CA LEU A 80 16.50 -15.93 0.13
C LEU A 80 17.84 -15.67 0.86
N ARG A 81 18.04 -16.30 2.03
CA ARG A 81 19.30 -16.19 2.78
C ARG A 81 20.47 -16.89 2.10
N ARG A 82 20.26 -18.10 1.54
CA ARG A 82 21.33 -18.85 0.87
C ARG A 82 21.81 -18.19 -0.42
N GLU A 83 20.90 -17.58 -1.17
CA GLU A 83 21.19 -16.96 -2.48
C GLU A 83 21.46 -15.45 -2.37
N GLY A 84 21.35 -14.85 -1.18
CA GLY A 84 21.51 -13.40 -0.98
C GLY A 84 22.88 -12.84 -1.40
N ASN A 85 23.93 -13.66 -1.32
CA ASN A 85 25.30 -13.28 -1.74
C ASN A 85 25.55 -13.45 -3.25
N GLN A 86 24.61 -14.03 -4.00
CA GLN A 86 24.73 -14.18 -5.44
C GLN A 86 24.22 -12.93 -6.17
N PRO A 87 24.80 -12.57 -7.33
CA PRO A 87 24.26 -11.53 -8.20
C PRO A 87 22.84 -11.87 -8.66
N ASP A 88 21.96 -10.88 -8.79
CA ASP A 88 20.53 -11.08 -9.09
C ASP A 88 20.28 -12.00 -10.30
N GLY A 89 21.10 -11.88 -11.35
CA GLY A 89 20.98 -12.69 -12.57
C GLY A 89 21.32 -14.18 -12.42
N ASN A 90 21.95 -14.58 -11.32
CA ASN A 90 22.48 -15.92 -11.04
C ASN A 90 21.84 -16.59 -9.81
N ARG A 91 20.84 -15.94 -9.20
CA ARG A 91 20.12 -16.46 -8.02
C ARG A 91 19.18 -17.59 -8.42
N ILE A 92 19.22 -18.68 -7.66
CA ILE A 92 18.24 -19.77 -7.76
C ILE A 92 17.00 -19.38 -6.95
N GLN A 93 15.89 -19.09 -7.63
CA GLN A 93 14.63 -18.74 -7.00
C GLN A 93 13.55 -19.73 -7.39
N TYR A 94 12.78 -20.20 -6.41
CA TYR A 94 11.63 -21.07 -6.67
C TYR A 94 10.36 -20.25 -6.86
N ARG A 95 9.48 -20.72 -7.73
CA ARG A 95 8.06 -20.37 -7.77
C ARG A 95 7.30 -21.50 -7.13
N VAL A 96 6.28 -21.18 -6.33
CA VAL A 96 5.49 -22.21 -5.64
C VAL A 96 4.01 -21.96 -5.83
N GLY A 97 3.27 -23.00 -6.17
CA GLY A 97 1.82 -23.04 -6.26
C GLY A 97 1.23 -24.03 -5.26
N VAL A 98 0.28 -23.61 -4.42
CA VAL A 98 -0.39 -24.49 -3.46
C VAL A 98 -1.90 -24.50 -3.69
N ASN A 99 -2.47 -25.69 -3.81
CA ASN A 99 -3.90 -25.88 -3.95
C ASN A 99 -4.42 -27.05 -3.11
N ILE A 100 -5.68 -26.98 -2.66
CA ILE A 100 -6.43 -28.11 -2.15
C ILE A 100 -7.49 -28.52 -3.17
N GLY A 101 -7.54 -29.80 -3.52
CA GLY A 101 -8.49 -30.28 -4.53
C GLY A 101 -8.47 -31.79 -4.73
N ASP A 102 -9.44 -32.28 -5.49
CA ASP A 102 -9.53 -33.69 -5.84
C ASP A 102 -8.38 -34.09 -6.76
N VAL A 103 -7.71 -35.19 -6.38
CA VAL A 103 -6.65 -35.82 -7.16
C VAL A 103 -6.95 -37.30 -7.35
N VAL A 104 -6.37 -37.88 -8.39
CA VAL A 104 -6.38 -39.30 -8.68
C VAL A 104 -4.96 -39.82 -8.52
N GLU A 105 -4.79 -40.85 -7.68
CA GLU A 105 -3.51 -41.53 -7.49
C GLU A 105 -3.44 -42.79 -8.38
N GLU A 106 -2.37 -42.87 -9.17
CA GLU A 106 -2.05 -43.97 -10.09
C GLU A 106 -0.53 -44.16 -10.14
N ASP A 107 -0.05 -45.38 -9.89
CA ASP A 107 1.38 -45.75 -9.84
C ASP A 107 2.27 -44.85 -8.98
N GLY A 108 1.70 -44.26 -7.92
CA GLY A 108 2.41 -43.35 -7.01
C GLY A 108 2.55 -41.91 -7.52
N ASP A 109 1.99 -41.57 -8.68
CA ASP A 109 1.85 -40.20 -9.18
C ASP A 109 0.44 -39.65 -8.91
N LEU A 110 0.30 -38.32 -8.95
CA LEU A 110 -0.97 -37.62 -8.76
C LEU A 110 -1.40 -36.88 -10.02
N PHE A 111 -2.66 -37.09 -10.38
CA PHE A 111 -3.30 -36.47 -11.55
C PHE A 111 -4.61 -35.78 -11.18
N GLY A 112 -5.10 -34.95 -12.09
CA GLY A 112 -6.42 -34.34 -12.01
C GLY A 112 -6.39 -32.83 -11.77
N ASP A 113 -7.58 -32.25 -11.63
CA ASP A 113 -7.78 -30.80 -11.58
C ASP A 113 -7.03 -30.15 -10.43
N GLY A 114 -6.94 -30.81 -9.26
CA GLY A 114 -6.20 -30.31 -8.11
C GLY A 114 -4.73 -30.00 -8.43
N VAL A 115 -4.09 -30.88 -9.20
CA VAL A 115 -2.69 -30.75 -9.65
C VAL A 115 -2.56 -29.67 -10.73
N ASN A 116 -3.49 -29.64 -11.70
CA ASN A 116 -3.51 -28.63 -12.77
C ASN A 116 -3.66 -27.20 -12.23
N VAL A 117 -4.47 -27.00 -11.19
CA VAL A 117 -4.61 -25.70 -10.51
C VAL A 117 -3.32 -25.33 -9.79
N ALA A 118 -2.70 -26.25 -9.04
CA ALA A 118 -1.44 -25.98 -8.35
C ALA A 118 -0.33 -25.57 -9.34
N ALA A 119 -0.26 -26.23 -10.50
CA ALA A 119 0.72 -25.91 -11.53
C ALA A 119 0.48 -24.52 -12.12
N ARG A 120 -0.80 -24.14 -12.30
CA ARG A 120 -1.13 -22.81 -12.79
C ARG A 120 -0.82 -21.72 -11.78
N LEU A 121 -1.05 -21.99 -10.49
CA LEU A 121 -0.69 -21.08 -9.41
C LEU A 121 0.83 -20.88 -9.36
N GLU A 122 1.62 -21.95 -9.46
CA GLU A 122 3.08 -21.85 -9.52
C GLU A 122 3.53 -20.89 -10.65
N GLN A 123 2.97 -21.04 -11.85
CA GLN A 123 3.30 -20.16 -12.98
C GLN A 123 2.93 -18.69 -12.77
N LEU A 124 1.93 -18.41 -11.92
CA LEU A 124 1.54 -17.05 -11.54
C LEU A 124 2.46 -16.47 -10.46
N ALA A 125 3.17 -17.30 -9.72
CA ALA A 125 4.03 -16.86 -8.64
C ALA A 125 5.23 -16.06 -9.17
N GLU A 126 5.54 -14.95 -8.49
CA GLU A 126 6.79 -14.25 -8.71
C GLU A 126 7.99 -15.14 -8.31
N PRO A 127 9.18 -14.97 -8.90
CA PRO A 127 10.40 -15.64 -8.44
C PRO A 127 10.65 -15.39 -6.95
N GLY A 128 10.72 -16.46 -6.14
CA GLY A 128 10.83 -16.37 -4.68
C GLY A 128 9.49 -16.26 -3.95
N GLY A 129 8.38 -16.25 -4.69
CA GLY A 129 7.03 -16.11 -4.17
C GLY A 129 6.20 -17.40 -4.12
N ILE A 130 5.03 -17.31 -3.51
CA ILE A 130 4.07 -18.42 -3.34
C ILE A 130 2.69 -17.95 -3.78
N CYS A 131 2.10 -18.62 -4.76
CA CYS A 131 0.70 -18.47 -5.12
C CYS A 131 -0.15 -19.57 -4.48
N VAL A 132 -1.29 -19.19 -3.91
CA VAL A 132 -2.26 -20.13 -3.33
C VAL A 132 -3.65 -19.91 -3.89
N SER A 133 -4.47 -20.98 -3.96
CA SER A 133 -5.88 -20.84 -4.33
C SER A 133 -6.69 -20.17 -3.21
N ASP A 134 -7.83 -19.59 -3.56
CA ASP A 134 -8.76 -18.98 -2.59
C ASP A 134 -9.14 -19.92 -1.44
N ALA A 135 -9.36 -21.20 -1.74
CA ALA A 135 -9.66 -22.21 -0.73
C ALA A 135 -8.49 -22.42 0.25
N VAL A 136 -7.25 -22.43 -0.27
CA VAL A 136 -6.06 -22.51 0.60
C VAL A 136 -5.95 -21.26 1.45
N HIS A 137 -6.08 -20.07 0.85
CA HIS A 137 -6.01 -18.79 1.55
C HIS A 137 -6.99 -18.75 2.72
N GLN A 138 -8.28 -19.01 2.47
CA GLN A 138 -9.33 -19.01 3.50
C GLN A 138 -9.03 -19.98 4.66
N LEU A 139 -8.46 -21.15 4.37
CA LEU A 139 -8.12 -22.14 5.40
C LEU A 139 -6.90 -21.73 6.25
N VAL A 140 -6.02 -20.85 5.75
CA VAL A 140 -4.81 -20.43 6.46
C VAL A 140 -4.86 -19.01 7.05
N SER A 141 -5.79 -18.14 6.63
CA SER A 141 -5.85 -16.73 7.04
C SER A 141 -5.82 -16.50 8.56
N ASN A 142 -6.35 -17.42 9.36
CA ASN A 142 -6.36 -17.33 10.83
C ASN A 142 -5.32 -18.21 11.53
N GLN A 143 -4.48 -18.92 10.77
CA GLN A 143 -3.57 -19.95 11.30
C GLN A 143 -2.09 -19.64 11.07
N ILE A 144 -1.78 -18.68 10.18
CA ILE A 144 -0.42 -18.30 9.81
C ILE A 144 -0.34 -16.76 9.83
N PRO A 145 0.64 -16.16 10.53
CA PRO A 145 0.80 -14.71 10.64
C PRO A 145 1.50 -14.13 9.41
N GLU A 146 0.99 -14.40 8.21
CA GLU A 146 1.61 -14.03 6.94
C GLU A 146 0.53 -13.44 6.00
N THR A 147 0.86 -12.36 5.31
CA THR A 147 -0.08 -11.62 4.45
C THR A 147 0.03 -12.07 3.00
N PHE A 148 -1.12 -12.25 2.33
CA PHE A 148 -1.19 -12.56 0.92
C PHE A 148 -1.88 -11.44 0.14
N THR A 149 -1.34 -11.10 -1.04
CA THR A 149 -1.90 -10.14 -1.99
C THR A 149 -2.88 -10.86 -2.93
N ASP A 150 -4.09 -10.34 -3.09
CA ASP A 150 -5.06 -10.89 -4.04
C ASP A 150 -4.64 -10.60 -5.50
N LEU A 151 -4.49 -11.65 -6.30
CA LEU A 151 -4.19 -11.57 -7.74
C LEU A 151 -5.46 -11.65 -8.61
N GLY A 152 -6.64 -11.72 -8.01
CA GLY A 152 -7.91 -11.84 -8.72
C GLY A 152 -8.14 -13.23 -9.34
N SER A 153 -9.14 -13.31 -10.23
CA SER A 153 -9.61 -14.58 -10.82
C SER A 153 -8.93 -14.92 -12.14
N HIS A 154 -8.30 -16.10 -12.22
CA HIS A 154 -7.56 -16.60 -13.38
C HIS A 154 -8.24 -17.79 -14.04
N SER A 155 -8.10 -17.93 -15.36
CA SER A 155 -8.53 -19.13 -16.08
C SER A 155 -7.44 -20.21 -16.03
N VAL A 156 -7.86 -21.45 -15.89
CA VAL A 156 -6.96 -22.63 -15.89
C VAL A 156 -7.35 -23.51 -17.08
N LYS A 157 -6.35 -24.00 -17.83
CA LYS A 157 -6.61 -24.95 -18.92
C LYS A 157 -7.34 -26.18 -18.36
N ASN A 158 -8.37 -26.64 -19.06
CA ASN A 158 -9.18 -27.81 -18.73
C ASN A 158 -10.06 -27.69 -17.47
N ILE A 159 -10.31 -26.47 -16.97
CA ILE A 159 -11.25 -26.21 -15.87
C ILE A 159 -12.21 -25.09 -16.30
N SER A 160 -13.52 -25.34 -16.24
CA SER A 160 -14.55 -24.38 -16.66
C SER A 160 -14.70 -23.18 -15.72
N ARG A 161 -14.38 -23.35 -14.44
CA ARG A 161 -14.43 -22.28 -13.42
C ARG A 161 -13.11 -21.50 -13.33
N ARG A 162 -13.20 -20.19 -13.07
CA ARG A 162 -12.03 -19.36 -12.74
C ARG A 162 -11.54 -19.68 -11.33
N VAL A 163 -10.22 -19.64 -11.13
CA VAL A 163 -9.56 -19.82 -9.83
C VAL A 163 -9.04 -18.47 -9.37
N ARG A 164 -9.49 -17.99 -8.21
CA ARG A 164 -8.90 -16.81 -7.57
C ARG A 164 -7.59 -17.19 -6.88
N ALA A 165 -6.56 -16.39 -7.11
CA ALA A 165 -5.19 -16.65 -6.66
C ALA A 165 -4.72 -15.56 -5.68
N TRP A 166 -3.89 -15.95 -4.73
CA TRP A 166 -3.32 -15.07 -3.71
C TRP A 166 -1.81 -15.27 -3.63
N GLN A 167 -1.04 -14.19 -3.60
CA GLN A 167 0.42 -14.18 -3.66
C GLN A 167 1.03 -13.81 -2.31
N TRP A 168 1.98 -14.60 -1.84
CA TRP A 168 2.91 -14.22 -0.78
C TRP A 168 4.31 -14.01 -1.37
N THR A 169 5.06 -13.06 -0.85
CA THR A 169 6.48 -12.82 -1.14
C THR A 169 7.25 -12.52 0.15
N PRO A 170 8.58 -12.73 0.19
CA PRO A 170 9.38 -12.34 1.36
C PRO A 170 9.25 -10.85 1.71
N GLU A 171 9.10 -9.99 0.71
CA GLU A 171 8.91 -8.54 0.88
C GLU A 171 7.55 -8.22 1.50
N THR A 172 6.52 -9.05 1.31
CA THR A 172 5.23 -8.86 2.02
C THR A 172 5.35 -9.15 3.51
N ARG A 173 6.32 -9.97 3.96
CA ARG A 173 6.64 -10.18 5.37
C ARG A 173 7.48 -9.06 5.97
N ASP A 174 8.54 -8.61 5.27
CA ASP A 174 9.39 -7.50 5.74
C ASP A 174 8.69 -6.13 5.71
N ARG A 175 7.65 -5.95 4.88
CA ARG A 175 6.82 -4.73 4.89
C ARG A 175 6.03 -4.50 6.18
N PHE A 176 5.86 -5.53 7.02
CA PHE A 176 5.07 -5.46 8.25
C PHE A 176 5.74 -6.07 9.49
N ALA A 177 6.93 -6.67 9.37
CA ALA A 177 7.73 -7.07 10.52
C ALA A 177 8.21 -5.80 11.27
N GLY A 178 7.60 -5.51 12.42
CA GLY A 178 7.81 -4.27 13.20
C GLY A 178 6.64 -3.28 13.16
N ALA A 179 5.65 -3.50 12.29
CA ALA A 179 4.43 -2.68 12.21
C ALA A 179 3.68 -2.62 13.55
N GLU A 180 3.48 -3.77 14.20
CA GLU A 180 2.84 -3.81 15.52
C GLU A 180 3.64 -3.08 16.60
N GLU A 181 4.97 -3.08 16.52
CA GLU A 181 5.83 -2.42 17.49
C GLU A 181 5.79 -0.89 17.30
N ILE A 182 5.89 -0.43 16.05
CA ILE A 182 5.76 1.00 15.68
C ILE A 182 4.35 1.52 15.99
N MET A 183 3.31 0.73 15.73
CA MET A 183 1.93 1.05 16.15
C MET A 183 1.83 1.24 17.67
N ARG A 184 2.46 0.36 18.46
CA ARG A 184 2.47 0.46 19.93
C ARG A 184 3.27 1.66 20.44
N MET A 185 4.19 2.21 19.63
CA MET A 185 4.88 3.45 19.95
C MET A 185 3.98 4.67 19.84
N GLN A 186 2.90 4.61 19.04
CA GLN A 186 2.00 5.73 18.90
C GLN A 186 1.30 6.03 20.22
N LYS A 187 1.51 7.24 20.73
CA LYS A 187 0.73 7.84 21.80
C LYS A 187 -0.09 8.97 21.20
N VAL A 188 -1.41 8.83 21.23
CA VAL A 188 -2.31 9.89 20.82
C VAL A 188 -2.38 10.92 21.93
N GLU A 189 -2.13 12.16 21.57
CA GLU A 189 -2.22 13.34 22.41
C GLU A 189 -3.30 14.27 21.84
N PHE A 190 -3.73 15.23 22.65
CA PHE A 190 -4.80 16.15 22.29
C PHE A 190 -4.40 17.59 22.59
N CYS A 191 -4.75 18.49 21.68
CA CYS A 191 -4.67 19.93 21.90
C CYS A 191 -6.01 20.60 21.56
N MET A 192 -6.22 21.81 22.09
CA MET A 192 -7.43 22.58 21.82
C MET A 192 -7.16 23.64 20.74
N ALA A 193 -7.98 23.65 19.70
CA ALA A 193 -8.06 24.73 18.75
C ALA A 193 -8.58 26.03 19.41
N GLN A 194 -8.41 27.16 18.72
CA GLN A 194 -8.79 28.47 19.28
C GLN A 194 -10.31 28.60 19.56
N ASP A 195 -11.12 27.91 18.78
CA ASP A 195 -12.59 27.85 18.89
C ASP A 195 -13.07 26.71 19.81
N GLY A 196 -12.17 26.03 20.50
CA GLY A 196 -12.51 24.98 21.47
C GLY A 196 -12.73 23.60 20.86
N VAL A 197 -12.41 23.39 19.58
CA VAL A 197 -12.38 22.07 18.95
C VAL A 197 -11.18 21.28 19.51
N GLN A 198 -11.41 20.04 19.96
CA GLN A 198 -10.32 19.14 20.35
C GLN A 198 -9.71 18.47 19.12
N LEU A 199 -8.37 18.54 19.00
CA LEU A 199 -7.60 17.96 17.91
C LEU A 199 -6.71 16.84 18.46
N ALA A 200 -6.83 15.65 17.88
CA ALA A 200 -5.99 14.50 18.16
C ALA A 200 -4.75 14.52 17.26
N TYR A 201 -3.57 14.39 17.85
CA TYR A 201 -2.29 14.29 17.13
C TYR A 201 -1.42 13.18 17.71
N ALA A 202 -0.40 12.77 16.96
CA ALA A 202 0.60 11.84 17.45
C ALA A 202 1.95 12.06 16.77
N ALA A 203 3.02 11.71 17.48
CA ALA A 203 4.39 11.67 16.98
C ALA A 203 4.97 10.26 17.13
N VAL A 204 5.60 9.74 16.09
CA VAL A 204 6.28 8.43 16.11
C VAL A 204 7.64 8.51 15.43
N GLY A 205 8.64 7.88 16.03
CA GLY A 205 10.03 7.90 15.57
C GLY A 205 10.85 9.05 16.18
N ASP A 206 12.17 8.94 16.09
CA ASP A 206 13.14 9.83 16.75
C ASP A 206 14.05 10.58 15.76
N GLY A 207 13.76 10.50 14.45
CA GLY A 207 14.53 11.16 13.40
C GLY A 207 14.21 12.66 13.23
N PRO A 208 14.67 13.30 12.12
CA PRO A 208 14.29 14.67 11.80
C PRO A 208 12.77 14.86 11.74
N ALA A 209 12.30 16.04 12.13
CA ALA A 209 10.87 16.33 12.19
C ALA A 209 10.23 16.36 10.79
N LEU A 210 9.26 15.48 10.56
CA LEU A 210 8.44 15.44 9.36
C LEU A 210 6.97 15.57 9.76
N PHE A 211 6.35 16.69 9.39
CA PHE A 211 4.94 16.93 9.62
C PHE A 211 4.13 16.52 8.40
N LYS A 212 3.23 15.53 8.56
CA LYS A 212 2.31 15.14 7.51
C LYS A 212 1.02 15.94 7.63
N MET A 213 0.73 16.75 6.61
CA MET A 213 -0.53 17.50 6.50
C MET A 213 -1.74 16.56 6.46
N PRO A 214 -2.90 17.01 6.98
CA PRO A 214 -4.11 16.22 6.94
C PRO A 214 -4.64 16.17 5.50
N ASN A 215 -5.32 15.08 5.16
CA ASN A 215 -5.88 14.85 3.84
C ASN A 215 -7.24 14.17 3.92
N TRP A 216 -7.90 14.04 2.76
CA TRP A 216 -9.11 13.23 2.61
C TRP A 216 -8.79 11.73 2.58
N LEU A 217 -9.31 10.91 3.48
CA LEU A 217 -9.47 11.21 4.91
C LEU A 217 -8.29 10.55 5.63
N ASN A 218 -7.97 11.00 6.84
CA ASN A 218 -6.98 10.34 7.67
C ASN A 218 -7.56 9.98 9.03
N HIS A 219 -6.96 8.98 9.65
CA HIS A 219 -7.33 8.51 10.98
C HIS A 219 -6.10 7.93 11.66
N LEU A 220 -5.69 8.52 12.79
CA LEU A 220 -4.42 8.22 13.46
C LEU A 220 -4.22 6.74 13.77
N GLU A 221 -5.23 6.04 14.24
CA GLU A 221 -5.15 4.60 14.54
C GLU A 221 -5.38 3.72 13.31
N TYR A 222 -6.44 3.96 12.54
CA TYR A 222 -6.82 3.10 11.42
C TYR A 222 -5.74 3.06 10.32
N ASP A 223 -5.10 4.20 10.04
CA ASP A 223 -4.15 4.31 8.92
C ASP A 223 -2.92 3.40 9.07
N TRP A 224 -2.51 3.05 10.29
CA TRP A 224 -1.39 2.13 10.47
C TRP A 224 -1.70 0.72 9.95
N ALA A 225 -2.94 0.26 10.13
CA ALA A 225 -3.36 -1.08 9.70
C ALA A 225 -3.78 -1.11 8.23
N SER A 226 -3.92 0.06 7.61
CA SER A 226 -4.29 0.21 6.21
C SER A 226 -3.24 -0.43 5.29
N PRO A 227 -3.64 -1.27 4.31
CA PRO A 227 -2.76 -1.80 3.27
C PRO A 227 -2.32 -0.73 2.25
N ILE A 228 -2.75 0.52 2.44
CA ILE A 228 -2.40 1.68 1.61
C ILE A 228 -1.43 2.57 2.38
N TRP A 229 -1.86 3.11 3.52
CA TRP A 229 -1.08 4.07 4.30
C TRP A 229 -0.04 3.42 5.20
N GLY A 230 -0.37 2.28 5.83
CA GLY A 230 0.47 1.62 6.82
C GLY A 230 1.93 1.44 6.38
N PRO A 231 2.20 0.84 5.20
CA PRO A 231 3.56 0.68 4.70
C PRO A 231 4.35 1.99 4.54
N LEU A 232 3.69 3.09 4.14
CA LEU A 232 4.35 4.38 4.00
C LEU A 232 4.64 4.98 5.38
N LEU A 233 3.68 4.87 6.31
CA LEU A 233 3.83 5.40 7.66
C LEU A 233 4.93 4.68 8.43
N HIS A 234 5.04 3.35 8.32
CA HIS A 234 6.13 2.59 8.93
C HIS A 234 7.49 2.99 8.37
N ASP A 235 7.59 3.14 7.04
CA ASP A 235 8.82 3.61 6.40
C ASP A 235 9.22 5.00 6.91
N LEU A 236 8.29 5.95 6.91
CA LEU A 236 8.55 7.31 7.36
C LEU A 236 8.95 7.36 8.84
N ALA A 237 8.24 6.65 9.72
CA ALA A 237 8.55 6.60 11.15
C ALA A 237 9.90 5.94 11.46
N THR A 238 10.45 5.15 10.53
CA THR A 238 11.80 4.58 10.65
C THR A 238 12.88 5.66 10.50
N TYR A 239 12.65 6.68 9.65
CA TYR A 239 13.65 7.70 9.33
C TYR A 239 13.39 9.06 9.98
N TYR A 240 12.16 9.34 10.39
CA TYR A 240 11.71 10.66 10.83
C TYR A 240 10.98 10.57 12.17
N ARG A 241 10.98 11.68 12.90
CA ARG A 241 9.93 11.96 13.90
C ARG A 241 8.69 12.40 13.12
N LEU A 242 7.87 11.44 12.75
CA LEU A 242 6.67 11.63 11.96
C LEU A 242 5.54 12.16 12.85
N VAL A 243 5.15 13.40 12.62
CA VAL A 243 3.99 14.02 13.30
C VAL A 243 2.79 14.03 12.36
N ARG A 244 1.65 13.58 12.86
CA ARG A 244 0.37 13.53 12.15
C ARG A 244 -0.74 13.98 13.09
N PHE A 245 -1.86 14.41 12.52
CA PHE A 245 -3.07 14.67 13.29
C PHE A 245 -4.32 14.41 12.47
N ASP A 246 -5.41 14.12 13.17
CA ASP A 246 -6.73 14.06 12.58
C ASP A 246 -7.30 15.47 12.53
N GLN A 247 -7.64 15.96 11.34
CA GLN A 247 -8.21 17.30 11.22
C GLN A 247 -9.59 17.36 11.90
N ARG A 248 -10.03 18.57 12.25
CA ARG A 248 -11.40 18.79 12.72
C ARG A 248 -12.43 18.12 11.82
N GLY A 249 -13.44 17.50 12.43
CA GLY A 249 -14.47 16.75 11.71
C GLY A 249 -14.08 15.31 11.34
N THR A 250 -12.87 14.85 11.69
CA THR A 250 -12.35 13.54 11.28
C THR A 250 -11.62 12.77 12.39
N GLY A 251 -11.54 11.45 12.21
CA GLY A 251 -10.73 10.54 13.02
C GLY A 251 -11.04 10.65 14.51
N LEU A 252 -9.99 10.81 15.31
CA LEU A 252 -10.06 10.96 16.77
C LEU A 252 -10.26 12.40 17.26
N SER A 253 -10.26 13.38 16.35
CA SER A 253 -10.59 14.78 16.68
C SER A 253 -12.10 14.96 16.81
N ASP A 254 -12.55 16.11 17.31
CA ASP A 254 -13.97 16.38 17.43
C ASP A 254 -14.68 16.38 16.07
N TRP A 255 -15.81 15.67 16.00
CA TRP A 255 -16.65 15.63 14.80
C TRP A 255 -17.71 16.73 14.80
N ALA A 256 -18.17 17.16 15.96
CA ALA A 256 -19.16 18.23 16.09
C ALA A 256 -18.45 19.58 16.06
N VAL A 257 -18.35 20.17 14.87
CA VAL A 257 -17.60 21.41 14.65
C VAL A 257 -18.42 22.41 13.85
N ASP A 258 -18.38 23.68 14.26
CA ASP A 258 -19.16 24.74 13.63
C ASP A 258 -18.51 25.24 12.33
N ASP A 259 -17.18 25.22 12.23
CA ASP A 259 -16.44 25.70 11.06
C ASP A 259 -15.50 24.64 10.45
N ILE A 260 -15.63 24.42 9.14
CA ILE A 260 -14.74 23.62 8.28
C ILE A 260 -14.34 24.52 7.11
N SER A 261 -13.49 25.51 7.42
CA SER A 261 -12.95 26.46 6.46
C SER A 261 -11.44 26.26 6.29
N ASN A 262 -10.89 26.76 5.19
CA ASN A 262 -9.43 26.74 4.98
C ASN A 262 -8.67 27.50 6.09
N GLU A 263 -9.27 28.54 6.67
CA GLU A 263 -8.67 29.31 7.77
C GLU A 263 -8.68 28.53 9.08
N ALA A 264 -9.78 27.85 9.39
CA ALA A 264 -9.87 26.96 10.54
C ALA A 264 -8.85 25.80 10.44
N MET A 265 -8.74 25.18 9.26
CA MET A 265 -7.76 24.12 9.01
C MET A 265 -6.31 24.61 9.18
N LEU A 266 -6.00 25.82 8.71
CA LEU A 266 -4.67 26.41 8.92
C LEU A 266 -4.40 26.67 10.41
N SER A 267 -5.39 27.23 11.13
CA SER A 267 -5.27 27.47 12.57
C SER A 267 -5.04 26.19 13.36
N ASP A 268 -5.72 25.09 12.99
CA ASP A 268 -5.52 23.77 13.58
C ASP A 268 -4.09 23.27 13.39
N VAL A 269 -3.55 23.38 12.16
CA VAL A 269 -2.16 23.00 11.88
C VAL A 269 -1.21 23.76 12.77
N GLU A 270 -1.38 25.07 12.92
CA GLU A 270 -0.54 25.89 13.81
C GLU A 270 -0.59 25.38 15.27
N LYS A 271 -1.79 25.06 15.77
CA LYS A 271 -1.97 24.55 17.13
C LYS A 271 -1.32 23.19 17.34
N VAL A 272 -1.46 22.28 16.38
CA VAL A 272 -0.85 20.96 16.47
C VAL A 272 0.66 21.04 16.38
N VAL A 273 1.20 21.87 15.47
CA VAL A 273 2.65 22.08 15.32
C VAL A 273 3.25 22.59 16.64
N ASP A 274 2.59 23.57 17.27
CA ASP A 274 3.02 24.12 18.56
C ASP A 274 2.91 23.08 19.68
N ALA A 275 1.80 22.34 19.75
CA ALA A 275 1.59 21.29 20.76
C ALA A 275 2.60 20.13 20.63
N ALA A 276 2.96 19.75 19.39
CA ALA A 276 3.96 18.73 19.11
C ALA A 276 5.40 19.21 19.34
N GLY A 277 5.61 20.51 19.64
CA GLY A 277 6.91 21.10 19.89
C GLY A 277 7.83 21.06 18.67
N LEU A 278 7.31 21.46 17.50
CA LEU A 278 8.09 21.51 16.26
C LEU A 278 8.57 22.94 15.98
N ASP A 279 9.87 23.20 16.10
CA ASP A 279 10.44 24.52 15.81
C ASP A 279 10.59 24.73 14.30
N ARG A 280 11.37 23.87 13.64
CA ARG A 280 11.59 23.84 12.19
C ARG A 280 11.53 22.41 11.66
N PHE A 281 10.78 22.16 10.60
CA PHE A 281 10.46 20.80 10.15
C PHE A 281 10.21 20.72 8.64
N SER A 282 10.26 19.50 8.09
CA SER A 282 9.85 19.24 6.71
C SER A 282 8.36 18.90 6.65
N ILE A 283 7.70 19.24 5.54
CA ILE A 283 6.28 18.99 5.34
C ILE A 283 6.09 17.90 4.28
N LEU A 284 5.28 16.89 4.61
CA LEU A 284 4.69 15.96 3.64
C LEU A 284 3.22 16.33 3.44
N ALA A 285 2.84 16.66 2.21
CA ALA A 285 1.48 17.05 1.87
C ALA A 285 0.91 16.20 0.74
N ALA A 286 -0.33 15.73 0.91
CA ALA A 286 -1.02 14.94 -0.11
C ALA A 286 -2.40 15.52 -0.38
N SER A 287 -2.81 15.56 -1.65
CA SER A 287 -4.15 16.01 -2.07
C SER A 287 -4.47 17.42 -1.53
N GLN A 288 -5.60 17.60 -0.82
CA GLN A 288 -5.96 18.86 -0.15
C GLN A 288 -4.86 19.43 0.76
N GLY A 289 -4.02 18.56 1.35
CA GLY A 289 -2.98 18.95 2.27
C GLY A 289 -1.93 19.86 1.62
N CYS A 290 -1.81 19.81 0.28
CA CYS A 290 -0.91 20.69 -0.46
C CYS A 290 -1.36 22.16 -0.39
N ALA A 291 -2.66 22.43 -0.48
CA ALA A 291 -3.18 23.80 -0.36
C ALA A 291 -2.98 24.35 1.07
N ILE A 292 -3.17 23.50 2.08
CA ILE A 292 -2.91 23.85 3.49
C ILE A 292 -1.41 24.09 3.72
N ALA A 293 -0.53 23.24 3.16
CA ALA A 293 0.91 23.42 3.24
C ALA A 293 1.38 24.73 2.61
N ILE A 294 0.80 25.13 1.47
CA ILE A 294 1.10 26.42 0.84
C ILE A 294 0.75 27.58 1.78
N ARG A 295 -0.46 27.56 2.37
CA ARG A 295 -0.89 28.60 3.32
C ARG A 295 0.06 28.68 4.53
N TYR A 296 0.40 27.52 5.10
CA TYR A 296 1.29 27.43 6.25
C TYR A 296 2.69 27.96 5.94
N ALA A 297 3.30 27.52 4.82
CA ALA A 297 4.67 27.89 4.47
C ALA A 297 4.81 29.35 4.01
N VAL A 298 3.76 29.98 3.47
CA VAL A 298 3.77 31.43 3.22
C VAL A 298 3.70 32.21 4.53
N LYS A 299 2.92 31.73 5.51
CA LYS A 299 2.75 32.41 6.81
C LYS A 299 3.95 32.23 7.74
N HIS A 300 4.59 31.05 7.71
CA HIS A 300 5.69 30.66 8.59
C HIS A 300 6.87 30.04 7.82
N PRO A 301 7.47 30.75 6.83
CA PRO A 301 8.57 30.20 6.03
C PRO A 301 9.79 29.82 6.88
N GLU A 302 10.02 30.51 7.99
CA GLU A 302 11.12 30.24 8.93
C GLU A 302 11.00 28.88 9.64
N ARG A 303 9.79 28.34 9.76
CA ARG A 303 9.52 27.04 10.39
C ARG A 303 9.59 25.85 9.43
N VAL A 304 9.79 26.09 8.14
CA VAL A 304 9.76 25.03 7.12
C VAL A 304 11.15 24.82 6.51
N HIS A 305 11.63 23.58 6.51
CA HIS A 305 12.84 23.17 5.79
C HIS A 305 12.55 23.03 4.30
N CYS A 306 11.56 22.22 3.97
CA CYS A 306 11.13 21.93 2.61
C CYS A 306 9.72 21.31 2.61
N ILE A 307 9.09 21.22 1.43
CA ILE A 307 7.77 20.61 1.24
C ILE A 307 7.84 19.54 0.16
N VAL A 308 7.33 18.33 0.46
CA VAL A 308 7.09 17.28 -0.52
C VAL A 308 5.58 17.13 -0.73
N MET A 309 5.13 17.35 -1.97
CA MET A 309 3.72 17.33 -2.36
C MET A 309 3.41 16.12 -3.25
N CYS A 310 2.26 15.47 -3.03
CA CYS A 310 1.79 14.34 -3.83
C CYS A 310 0.32 14.51 -4.23
N GLY A 311 0.04 14.51 -5.55
CA GLY A 311 -1.33 14.55 -6.07
C GLY A 311 -2.11 15.79 -5.66
N GLY A 312 -1.43 16.91 -5.41
CA GLY A 312 -2.03 18.13 -4.89
C GLY A 312 -2.67 19.03 -5.95
N PHE A 313 -3.28 20.12 -5.49
CA PHE A 313 -3.80 21.18 -6.35
C PHE A 313 -3.65 22.54 -5.65
N VAL A 314 -3.48 23.60 -6.45
CA VAL A 314 -3.56 25.00 -5.96
C VAL A 314 -4.99 25.54 -6.01
N ARG A 315 -5.87 24.92 -6.80
CA ARG A 315 -7.25 25.33 -6.96
C ARG A 315 -8.20 24.14 -7.04
N GLY A 316 -9.33 24.27 -6.36
CA GLY A 316 -10.40 23.29 -6.28
C GLY A 316 -11.16 23.15 -7.60
N PRO A 317 -11.98 22.11 -7.76
CA PRO A 317 -12.75 21.86 -8.99
C PRO A 317 -13.66 23.03 -9.40
N LEU A 318 -14.24 23.77 -8.47
CA LEU A 318 -15.11 24.92 -8.77
C LEU A 318 -14.33 26.14 -9.29
N MET A 319 -13.01 26.16 -9.12
CA MET A 319 -12.13 27.23 -9.57
C MET A 319 -11.43 26.89 -10.90
N ARG A 320 -11.81 25.76 -11.53
CA ARG A 320 -11.24 25.29 -12.80
C ARG A 320 -12.16 25.68 -13.95
N ASP A 321 -11.55 26.14 -15.03
CA ASP A 321 -12.25 26.47 -16.28
C ASP A 321 -12.62 25.19 -17.06
N MET A 322 -13.51 24.37 -16.51
CA MET A 322 -13.98 23.13 -17.15
C MET A 322 -15.51 23.07 -17.21
N PRO A 323 -16.10 22.63 -18.33
CA PRO A 323 -17.55 22.44 -18.44
C PRO A 323 -18.09 21.51 -17.35
N ASP A 324 -19.31 21.78 -16.90
CA ASP A 324 -20.12 20.95 -16.00
C ASP A 324 -19.52 20.67 -14.62
N GLN A 325 -18.40 21.33 -14.23
CA GLN A 325 -17.75 21.10 -12.94
C GLN A 325 -18.64 21.45 -11.75
N GLU A 326 -19.41 22.54 -11.82
CA GLU A 326 -20.33 22.93 -10.75
C GLU A 326 -21.40 21.86 -10.52
N GLU A 327 -21.99 21.35 -11.60
CA GLU A 327 -23.01 20.30 -11.54
C GLU A 327 -22.44 18.99 -11.01
N LEU A 328 -21.29 18.55 -11.54
CA LEU A 328 -20.60 17.34 -11.08
C LEU A 328 -20.19 17.43 -9.61
N HIS A 329 -19.67 18.59 -9.17
CA HIS A 329 -19.29 18.82 -7.79
C HIS A 329 -20.50 18.80 -6.87
N SER A 330 -21.59 19.46 -7.24
CA SER A 330 -22.86 19.45 -6.50
C SER A 330 -23.43 18.04 -6.37
N ALA A 331 -23.49 17.29 -7.46
CA ALA A 331 -23.96 15.90 -7.47
C ALA A 331 -23.10 15.01 -6.56
N THR A 332 -21.77 15.15 -6.64
CA THR A 332 -20.82 14.43 -5.79
C THR A 332 -21.06 14.73 -4.31
N THR A 333 -21.24 16.00 -3.95
CA THR A 333 -21.54 16.41 -2.56
C THR A 333 -22.87 15.84 -2.08
N GLN A 334 -23.91 15.78 -2.92
CA GLN A 334 -25.19 15.18 -2.56
C GLN A 334 -25.08 13.65 -2.34
N ILE A 335 -24.30 12.97 -3.18
CA ILE A 335 -23.98 11.54 -3.01
C ILE A 335 -23.27 11.29 -1.68
N ILE A 336 -22.33 12.16 -1.29
CA ILE A 336 -21.68 12.10 0.02
C ILE A 336 -22.73 12.22 1.12
N ARG A 337 -23.50 13.30 1.15
CA ARG A 337 -24.52 13.54 2.20
C ARG A 337 -25.49 12.37 2.36
N ALA A 338 -25.97 11.81 1.25
CA ALA A 338 -26.94 10.72 1.26
C ALA A 338 -26.33 9.35 1.61
N GLY A 339 -25.08 9.10 1.18
CA GLY A 339 -24.53 7.76 1.09
C GLY A 339 -23.37 7.44 2.05
N TRP A 340 -22.68 8.44 2.61
CA TRP A 340 -21.43 8.23 3.35
C TRP A 340 -21.58 7.30 4.55
N GLY A 341 -22.60 7.56 5.37
CA GLY A 341 -22.93 6.75 6.56
C GLY A 341 -23.75 5.50 6.28
N SER A 342 -24.06 5.21 5.00
CA SER A 342 -24.90 4.07 4.64
C SER A 342 -24.20 2.74 4.90
N VAL A 343 -24.97 1.74 5.34
CA VAL A 343 -24.50 0.33 5.39
C VAL A 343 -24.31 -0.25 3.98
N ILE A 344 -24.89 0.39 2.96
CA ILE A 344 -24.69 0.01 1.56
C ILE A 344 -23.43 0.73 1.05
N PRO A 345 -22.36 0.00 0.68
CA PRO A 345 -21.08 0.62 0.34
C PRO A 345 -21.09 1.32 -1.03
N ALA A 346 -22.11 1.11 -1.86
CA ALA A 346 -22.14 1.58 -3.26
C ALA A 346 -21.81 3.07 -3.44
N PHE A 347 -22.26 3.93 -2.52
CA PHE A 347 -21.99 5.37 -2.57
C PHE A 347 -20.52 5.70 -2.32
N ARG A 348 -19.89 5.08 -1.30
CA ARG A 348 -18.46 5.24 -1.00
C ARG A 348 -17.58 4.53 -2.02
N HIS A 349 -18.07 3.42 -2.58
CA HIS A 349 -17.34 2.65 -3.58
C HIS A 349 -17.08 3.46 -4.85
N MET A 350 -18.00 4.36 -5.24
CA MET A 350 -17.77 5.32 -6.32
C MET A 350 -16.51 6.16 -6.08
N PHE A 351 -16.32 6.67 -4.85
CA PHE A 351 -15.13 7.45 -4.49
C PHE A 351 -13.88 6.58 -4.46
N THR A 352 -14.01 5.36 -3.93
CA THR A 352 -12.92 4.38 -3.93
C THR A 352 -12.39 4.11 -5.34
N GLU A 353 -13.28 3.94 -6.33
CA GLU A 353 -12.89 3.74 -7.73
C GLU A 353 -12.24 4.98 -8.38
N ILE A 354 -12.59 6.19 -7.93
CA ILE A 354 -11.96 7.43 -8.39
C ILE A 354 -10.55 7.60 -7.78
N PHE A 355 -10.37 7.25 -6.51
CA PHE A 355 -9.10 7.46 -5.81
C PHE A 355 -8.05 6.39 -6.12
N LEU A 356 -8.47 5.12 -6.24
CA LEU A 356 -7.56 3.99 -6.43
C LEU A 356 -8.13 2.98 -7.45
N PRO A 357 -8.33 3.38 -8.72
CA PRO A 357 -8.90 2.51 -9.76
C PRO A 357 -8.14 1.19 -9.93
N ASP A 358 -6.81 1.22 -9.80
CA ASP A 358 -5.95 0.05 -9.94
C ASP A 358 -5.69 -0.68 -8.60
N GLY A 359 -6.40 -0.30 -7.54
CA GLY A 359 -6.27 -0.92 -6.22
C GLY A 359 -6.79 -2.34 -6.15
N SER A 360 -6.10 -3.19 -5.39
CA SER A 360 -6.60 -4.53 -5.07
C SER A 360 -7.93 -4.47 -4.30
N PRO A 361 -8.77 -5.53 -4.33
CA PRO A 361 -10.01 -5.56 -3.57
C PRO A 361 -9.82 -5.27 -2.07
N THR A 362 -8.72 -5.74 -1.47
CA THR A 362 -8.39 -5.47 -0.07
C THR A 362 -8.08 -3.99 0.16
N GLN A 363 -7.29 -3.36 -0.71
CA GLN A 363 -7.01 -1.91 -0.63
C GLN A 363 -8.29 -1.09 -0.81
N LYS A 364 -9.09 -1.42 -1.82
CA LYS A 364 -10.38 -0.77 -2.08
C LYS A 364 -11.33 -0.89 -0.89
N SER A 365 -11.48 -2.09 -0.33
CA SER A 365 -12.32 -2.31 0.86
C SER A 365 -11.80 -1.55 2.08
N SER A 366 -10.48 -1.51 2.30
CA SER A 366 -9.90 -0.79 3.43
C SER A 366 -10.09 0.73 3.31
N PHE A 367 -10.01 1.28 2.10
CA PHE A 367 -10.25 2.71 1.86
C PHE A 367 -11.74 3.08 1.91
N ASP A 368 -12.63 2.21 1.42
CA ASP A 368 -14.07 2.37 1.58
C ASP A 368 -14.46 2.45 3.06
N GLU A 369 -13.89 1.56 3.87
CA GLU A 369 -14.16 1.52 5.31
C GLU A 369 -13.52 2.71 6.05
N LEU A 370 -12.29 3.12 5.67
CA LEU A 370 -11.67 4.35 6.20
C LEU A 370 -12.61 5.54 6.04
N GLN A 371 -13.21 5.70 4.86
CA GLN A 371 -14.14 6.79 4.60
C GLN A 371 -15.34 6.78 5.56
N ARG A 372 -15.86 5.59 5.90
CA ARG A 372 -16.98 5.41 6.83
C ARG A 372 -16.60 5.70 8.30
N VAL A 373 -15.43 5.25 8.74
CA VAL A 373 -15.02 5.36 10.15
C VAL A 373 -14.33 6.68 10.47
N ALA A 374 -13.77 7.37 9.47
CA ALA A 374 -13.00 8.59 9.69
C ALA A 374 -13.83 9.87 9.69
N SER A 375 -15.08 9.90 9.21
CA SER A 375 -15.88 11.13 9.25
C SER A 375 -17.38 10.87 9.09
N SER A 376 -18.18 11.83 9.55
CA SER A 376 -19.62 11.86 9.29
C SER A 376 -19.91 12.26 7.84
N ALA A 377 -21.11 11.91 7.35
CA ALA A 377 -21.54 12.30 6.00
C ALA A 377 -21.55 13.83 5.81
N GLU A 378 -21.99 14.57 6.82
CA GLU A 378 -22.05 16.03 6.74
C GLU A 378 -20.67 16.67 6.77
N ASN A 379 -19.76 16.19 7.62
CA ASN A 379 -18.39 16.70 7.64
C ASN A 379 -17.65 16.38 6.34
N ALA A 380 -17.78 15.15 5.82
CA ALA A 380 -17.24 14.80 4.52
C ALA A 380 -17.79 15.74 3.42
N ALA A 381 -19.09 16.03 3.40
CA ALA A 381 -19.67 16.95 2.43
C ALA A 381 -19.08 18.37 2.56
N ARG A 382 -18.98 18.90 3.78
CA ARG A 382 -18.39 20.22 4.06
C ARG A 382 -16.91 20.30 3.69
N ILE A 383 -16.12 19.24 3.94
CA ILE A 383 -14.72 19.17 3.50
C ILE A 383 -14.64 19.13 1.97
N ASN A 384 -15.53 18.39 1.29
CA ASN A 384 -15.58 18.38 -0.17
C ASN A 384 -15.92 19.77 -0.73
N GLU A 385 -16.89 20.47 -0.15
CA GLU A 385 -17.25 21.85 -0.51
C GLU A 385 -16.08 22.83 -0.29
N MET A 386 -15.42 22.78 0.87
CA MET A 386 -14.23 23.57 1.17
C MET A 386 -13.11 23.35 0.13
N ASN A 387 -12.86 22.10 -0.23
CA ASN A 387 -11.90 21.74 -1.27
C ASN A 387 -12.35 22.20 -2.65
N GLY A 388 -13.67 22.21 -2.90
CA GLY A 388 -14.32 22.67 -4.12
C GLY A 388 -13.95 24.11 -4.48
N SER A 389 -14.09 25.00 -3.51
CA SER A 389 -13.88 26.45 -3.64
C SER A 389 -12.49 26.93 -3.24
N CYS A 390 -11.55 26.03 -2.96
CA CYS A 390 -10.20 26.41 -2.57
C CYS A 390 -9.46 27.09 -3.73
N ASP A 391 -8.77 28.21 -3.46
CA ASP A 391 -7.76 28.78 -4.35
C ASP A 391 -6.60 29.34 -3.53
N VAL A 392 -5.39 28.84 -3.79
CA VAL A 392 -4.13 29.29 -3.20
C VAL A 392 -3.11 29.66 -4.29
N SER A 393 -3.57 29.92 -5.53
CA SER A 393 -2.70 30.18 -6.69
C SER A 393 -1.78 31.38 -6.48
N ASP A 394 -2.28 32.45 -5.82
CA ASP A 394 -1.47 33.64 -5.52
C ASP A 394 -0.54 33.44 -4.32
N LEU A 395 -0.91 32.59 -3.36
CA LEU A 395 -0.04 32.20 -2.25
C LEU A 395 1.08 31.29 -2.72
N ALA A 396 0.82 30.38 -3.66
CA ALA A 396 1.82 29.48 -4.23
C ALA A 396 3.04 30.25 -4.80
N LYS A 397 2.79 31.41 -5.40
CA LYS A 397 3.83 32.32 -5.95
C LYS A 397 4.73 32.94 -4.88
N GLN A 398 4.30 32.92 -3.61
CA GLN A 398 5.00 33.56 -2.49
C GLN A 398 5.84 32.56 -1.68
N ILE A 399 5.82 31.27 -2.04
CA ILE A 399 6.63 30.25 -1.39
C ILE A 399 8.11 30.54 -1.63
N THR A 400 8.89 30.50 -0.55
CA THR A 400 10.34 30.76 -0.56
C THR A 400 11.18 29.54 -0.15
N VAL A 401 10.54 28.47 0.32
CA VAL A 401 11.19 27.22 0.72
C VAL A 401 11.25 26.22 -0.43
N PRO A 402 12.22 25.29 -0.46
CA PRO A 402 12.29 24.24 -1.47
C PRO A 402 11.01 23.38 -1.50
N VAL A 403 10.50 23.12 -2.71
CA VAL A 403 9.31 22.29 -2.93
C VAL A 403 9.55 21.22 -4.00
N LEU A 404 9.23 19.97 -3.67
CA LEU A 404 9.09 18.89 -4.63
C LEU A 404 7.61 18.61 -4.86
N VAL A 405 7.18 18.67 -6.12
CA VAL A 405 5.83 18.30 -6.56
C VAL A 405 5.89 16.97 -7.30
N THR A 406 5.15 15.98 -6.79
CA THR A 406 4.95 14.69 -7.44
C THR A 406 3.49 14.49 -7.81
N HIS A 407 3.23 13.87 -8.96
CA HIS A 407 1.86 13.66 -9.44
C HIS A 407 1.74 12.42 -10.32
N SER A 408 0.72 11.60 -10.10
CA SER A 408 0.47 10.42 -10.94
C SER A 408 0.01 10.82 -12.34
N GLU A 409 0.56 10.19 -13.38
CA GLU A 409 0.27 10.53 -14.78
C GLU A 409 -1.22 10.37 -15.15
N GLY A 410 -1.86 9.34 -14.60
CA GLY A 410 -3.25 8.99 -14.86
C GLY A 410 -4.22 9.31 -13.73
N ASP A 411 -3.85 10.17 -12.78
CA ASP A 411 -4.66 10.51 -11.60
C ASP A 411 -6.11 10.87 -11.99
N LYS A 412 -7.07 10.06 -11.52
CA LYS A 412 -8.50 10.21 -11.84
C LYS A 412 -9.24 11.17 -10.90
N ARG A 413 -8.64 11.57 -9.78
CA ARG A 413 -9.25 12.47 -8.80
C ARG A 413 -8.81 13.91 -8.98
N VAL A 414 -7.51 14.12 -9.21
CA VAL A 414 -6.90 15.43 -9.45
C VAL A 414 -6.10 15.36 -10.75
N PRO A 415 -6.54 16.01 -11.83
CA PRO A 415 -5.86 15.94 -13.12
C PRO A 415 -4.38 16.35 -13.02
N LEU A 416 -3.53 15.71 -13.83
CA LEU A 416 -2.09 15.96 -13.90
C LEU A 416 -1.76 17.45 -14.16
N GLU A 417 -2.62 18.14 -14.90
CA GLU A 417 -2.51 19.56 -15.21
C GLU A 417 -2.46 20.43 -13.94
N GLU A 418 -3.15 20.01 -12.86
CA GLU A 418 -3.15 20.75 -11.60
C GLU A 418 -1.83 20.56 -10.84
N GLY A 419 -1.20 19.38 -10.91
CA GLY A 419 0.17 19.17 -10.42
C GLY A 419 1.20 20.01 -11.19
N ARG A 420 1.11 20.03 -12.52
CA ARG A 420 1.96 20.89 -13.37
C ARG A 420 1.77 22.37 -13.08
N ARG A 421 0.52 22.81 -12.91
CA ARG A 421 0.19 24.19 -12.55
C ARG A 421 0.77 24.57 -11.20
N MET A 422 0.65 23.70 -10.20
CA MET A 422 1.21 23.91 -8.88
C MET A 422 2.73 24.12 -8.95
N ALA A 423 3.46 23.23 -9.64
CA ALA A 423 4.90 23.38 -9.83
C ALA A 423 5.27 24.64 -10.63
N ALA A 424 4.49 25.02 -11.64
CA ALA A 424 4.75 26.22 -12.43
C ALA A 424 4.55 27.53 -11.66
N LEU A 425 3.66 27.54 -10.66
CA LEU A 425 3.39 28.72 -9.84
C LEU A 425 4.37 28.88 -8.68
N ILE A 426 4.89 27.77 -8.14
CA ILE A 426 5.80 27.80 -7.00
C ILE A 426 7.24 28.09 -7.48
N PRO A 427 7.88 29.18 -7.03
CA PRO A 427 9.24 29.50 -7.44
C PRO A 427 10.23 28.40 -7.08
N GLY A 428 10.96 27.90 -8.08
CA GLY A 428 12.01 26.90 -7.88
C GLY A 428 11.51 25.49 -7.54
N ALA A 429 10.21 25.20 -7.72
CA ALA A 429 9.69 23.86 -7.48
C ALA A 429 10.24 22.83 -8.49
N GLU A 430 10.58 21.66 -7.97
CA GLU A 430 10.85 20.47 -8.78
C GLU A 430 9.55 19.75 -9.10
N PHE A 431 9.40 19.22 -10.32
CA PHE A 431 8.23 18.47 -10.74
C PHE A 431 8.61 17.11 -11.29
N VAL A 432 8.02 16.05 -10.73
CA VAL A 432 8.25 14.67 -11.16
C VAL A 432 6.92 13.94 -11.33
N THR A 433 6.73 13.29 -12.48
CA THR A 433 5.57 12.42 -12.69
C THR A 433 5.81 11.03 -12.10
N LEU A 434 4.72 10.42 -11.62
CA LEU A 434 4.70 9.06 -11.10
C LEU A 434 3.85 8.17 -12.03
N PRO A 435 4.30 6.95 -12.38
CA PRO A 435 3.56 6.07 -13.28
C PRO A 435 2.31 5.48 -12.61
N GLY A 436 1.17 5.52 -13.31
CA GLY A 436 -0.08 4.86 -12.87
C GLY A 436 -1.28 5.81 -12.77
N ASN A 437 -2.44 5.25 -12.42
CA ASN A 437 -3.71 5.98 -12.46
C ASN A 437 -4.28 6.37 -11.09
N ASN A 438 -3.61 5.96 -10.01
CA ASN A 438 -4.12 6.17 -8.66
C ASN A 438 -3.78 7.57 -8.14
N HIS A 439 -4.75 8.17 -7.45
CA HIS A 439 -4.54 9.40 -6.68
C HIS A 439 -3.71 9.12 -5.42
N MET A 440 -3.92 7.95 -4.82
CA MET A 440 -3.13 7.48 -3.68
C MET A 440 -1.96 6.61 -4.13
N LEU A 441 -0.86 6.68 -3.39
CA LEU A 441 0.32 5.84 -3.61
C LEU A 441 0.05 4.43 -3.07
N LEU A 442 -0.02 3.45 -3.97
CA LEU A 442 -0.31 2.06 -3.59
C LEU A 442 0.99 1.26 -3.39
N PRO A 443 1.21 0.67 -2.21
CA PRO A 443 2.35 -0.21 -1.97
C PRO A 443 2.44 -1.34 -3.00
N GLY A 444 3.65 -1.61 -3.50
CA GLY A 444 3.88 -2.61 -4.56
C GLY A 444 3.76 -2.07 -5.98
N THR A 445 3.51 -0.78 -6.17
CA THR A 445 3.53 -0.14 -7.49
C THR A 445 4.83 0.64 -7.74
N PRO A 446 5.26 0.82 -9.00
CA PRO A 446 6.45 1.62 -9.31
C PRO A 446 6.36 3.07 -8.81
N ALA A 447 5.18 3.69 -8.84
CA ALA A 447 4.95 5.04 -8.30
C ALA A 447 5.26 5.13 -6.81
N TYR A 448 4.87 4.11 -6.03
CA TYR A 448 5.11 4.09 -4.59
C TYR A 448 6.62 4.04 -4.27
N ASP A 449 7.36 3.15 -4.95
CA ASP A 449 8.80 3.02 -4.73
C ASP A 449 9.57 4.25 -5.21
N GLN A 450 9.15 4.84 -6.33
CA GLN A 450 9.72 6.09 -6.83
C GLN A 450 9.46 7.24 -5.86
N PHE A 451 8.22 7.43 -5.41
CA PHE A 451 7.87 8.49 -4.47
C PHE A 451 8.67 8.41 -3.17
N ARG A 452 8.79 7.21 -2.57
CA ARG A 452 9.56 7.03 -1.33
C ARG A 452 11.02 7.44 -1.47
N ARG A 453 11.66 7.11 -2.60
CA ARG A 453 13.05 7.53 -2.87
C ARG A 453 13.12 9.05 -2.99
N LEU A 454 12.28 9.65 -3.84
CA LEU A 454 12.25 11.09 -4.06
C LEU A 454 12.00 11.86 -2.76
N LEU A 455 11.05 11.42 -1.93
CA LEU A 455 10.77 12.03 -0.63
C LEU A 455 12.01 12.03 0.26
N ARG A 456 12.65 10.86 0.43
CA ARG A 456 13.81 10.74 1.31
C ARG A 456 14.99 11.56 0.82
N ASP A 457 15.29 11.48 -0.47
CA ASP A 457 16.40 12.20 -1.10
C ASP A 457 16.19 13.73 -0.97
N PHE A 458 14.97 14.21 -1.25
CA PHE A 458 14.64 15.63 -1.17
C PHE A 458 14.66 16.16 0.27
N VAL A 459 14.11 15.41 1.22
CA VAL A 459 14.16 15.81 2.64
C VAL A 459 15.62 15.81 3.14
N ALA A 460 16.41 14.79 2.81
CA ALA A 460 17.82 14.74 3.20
C ALA A 460 18.65 15.90 2.62
N ALA A 461 18.33 16.37 1.41
CA ALA A 461 19.03 17.49 0.77
C ALA A 461 18.71 18.87 1.40
N HIS A 462 17.57 19.01 2.10
CA HIS A 462 17.06 20.32 2.53
C HIS A 462 16.78 20.45 4.04
N ALA A 463 16.72 19.35 4.78
CA ALA A 463 16.48 19.34 6.23
C ALA A 463 17.78 19.29 7.07
N GLY A 464 18.94 19.44 6.43
CA GLY A 464 20.27 19.39 7.04
C GLY A 464 20.77 20.71 7.63
#